data_AF-A0AAW4KWT3-F1
#
_entry.id   AF-A0AAW4KWT3-F1
#
_cell.length_a   1.000
_cell.length_b   1.000
_cell.length_c   1.000
_cell.angle_alpha   90.00
_cell.angle_beta   90.00
_cell.angle_gamma   90.00
#
_symmetry.space_group_name_H-M   'P 1'
#
loop_
_entity.id
_entity.type
_entity.pdbx_description
1 polymer ?
#
loop_
_entity_poly.entity_id
_entity_poly.type
_entity_poly.pdbx_seq_one_letter_code
_entity_poly.pdbx_strand_id
1 'polypeptide(L)'
;SMVLAKGRYAIPRRDGHILIGSTLEHEGFDKTPTDTALESLKASAVELIPALADAEVVGHWAGLRPGSPEGVPFIGEVPGFKGLWL
;
A
#
# COMPACT_ATOMS: atom_id res chain seq x y z
N SER A 1 -12.19 -1.83 13.60
CA SER A 1 -11.10 -2.77 13.31
C SER A 1 -10.70 -2.63 11.84
N MET A 2 -9.54 -3.14 11.44
CA MET A 2 -9.15 -3.22 10.03
C MET A 2 -9.96 -4.29 9.30
N VAL A 3 -10.32 -4.02 8.04
CA VAL A 3 -10.97 -4.99 7.14
C VAL A 3 -9.97 -5.39 6.06
N LEU A 4 -9.84 -6.69 5.78
CA LEU A 4 -8.99 -7.25 4.71
C LEU A 4 -9.85 -8.13 3.81
N ALA A 5 -9.84 -7.90 2.50
CA ALA A 5 -10.53 -8.75 1.53
C ALA A 5 -9.89 -8.62 0.15
N LYS A 6 -9.77 -9.74 -0.59
CA LYS A 6 -9.32 -9.77 -2.00
C LYS A 6 -8.01 -8.99 -2.26
N GLY A 7 -7.06 -9.03 -1.33
CA GLY A 7 -5.79 -8.30 -1.44
C GLY A 7 -5.88 -6.79 -1.22
N ARG A 8 -7.03 -6.30 -0.75
CA ARG A 8 -7.28 -4.91 -0.36
C ARG A 8 -7.55 -4.79 1.14
N TYR A 9 -7.44 -3.58 1.64
CA TYR A 9 -7.67 -3.23 3.04
C TYR A 9 -8.39 -1.89 3.19
N ALA A 10 -9.19 -1.80 4.25
CA ALA A 10 -9.72 -0.56 4.79
C ALA A 10 -9.27 -0.42 6.25
N ILE A 11 -8.55 0.67 6.54
CA ILE A 11 -7.95 0.91 7.85
C ILE A 11 -8.49 2.23 8.41
N PRO A 12 -9.42 2.18 9.38
CA PRO A 12 -9.81 3.37 10.14
C PRO A 12 -8.61 3.92 10.92
N ARG A 13 -8.38 5.22 10.81
CA ARG A 13 -7.32 5.96 11.50
C ARG A 13 -7.92 6.74 12.67
N ARG A 14 -7.07 7.13 13.63
CA ARG A 14 -7.52 7.82 14.86
C ARG A 14 -8.00 9.25 14.62
N ASP A 15 -7.61 9.85 13.50
CA ASP A 15 -7.99 11.19 13.05
C ASP A 15 -9.32 11.21 12.28
N GLY A 16 -10.03 10.09 12.20
CA GLY A 16 -11.33 9.98 11.53
C GLY A 16 -11.26 9.59 10.05
N HIS A 17 -10.07 9.54 9.45
CA HIS A 17 -9.91 9.11 8.06
C HIS A 17 -9.92 7.58 7.92
N ILE A 18 -10.25 7.10 6.72
CA ILE A 18 -10.13 5.69 6.36
C ILE A 18 -9.11 5.57 5.23
N LEU A 19 -8.06 4.79 5.48
CA LEU A 19 -7.08 4.45 4.45
C LEU A 19 -7.57 3.24 3.65
N ILE A 20 -7.67 3.39 2.33
CA ILE A 20 -7.97 2.31 1.40
C ILE A 20 -6.71 1.97 0.61
N GLY A 21 -6.35 0.70 0.57
CA GLY A 21 -5.18 0.25 -0.16
C GLY A 21 -5.23 -1.23 -0.50
N SER A 22 -4.28 -1.76 -1.25
CA SER A 22 -3.33 -1.02 -2.09
C SER A 22 -3.27 -1.67 -3.47
N THR A 23 -2.76 -0.97 -4.47
CA THR A 23 -2.38 -1.59 -5.75
C THR A 23 -1.02 -2.29 -5.62
N LEU A 24 -0.73 -3.19 -6.56
CA LEU A 24 0.58 -3.82 -6.73
C LEU A 24 0.97 -3.73 -8.20
N GLU A 25 2.08 -3.06 -8.46
CA GLU A 25 2.50 -2.61 -9.79
C GLU A 25 4.02 -2.80 -9.92
N HIS A 26 4.51 -3.03 -11.14
CA HIS A 26 5.93 -3.26 -11.45
C HIS A 26 6.47 -2.15 -12.39
N GLU A 27 6.42 -0.90 -11.92
CA GLU A 27 6.71 0.32 -12.70
C GLU A 27 8.05 1.00 -12.31
N GLY A 28 8.99 0.22 -11.78
CA GLY A 28 10.28 0.73 -11.33
C GLY A 28 10.17 1.69 -10.15
N PHE A 29 10.69 2.91 -10.30
CA PHE A 29 10.71 3.95 -9.26
C PHE A 29 9.67 5.05 -9.47
N ASP A 30 8.79 4.91 -10.46
CA ASP A 30 7.70 5.88 -10.63
C ASP A 30 6.76 5.81 -9.42
N LYS A 31 6.43 6.99 -8.89
CA LYS A 31 5.53 7.17 -7.76
C LYS A 31 4.35 8.07 -8.12
N THR A 32 4.11 8.25 -9.41
CA THR A 32 2.98 9.03 -9.91
C THR A 32 1.71 8.21 -9.69
N PRO A 33 0.80 8.63 -8.80
CA PRO A 33 -0.47 7.93 -8.64
C PRO A 33 -1.30 8.08 -9.93
N THR A 34 -1.98 7.01 -10.35
CA THR A 34 -2.76 6.98 -11.60
C THR A 34 -4.26 7.08 -11.32
N ASP A 35 -5.01 7.71 -12.23
CA ASP A 35 -6.47 7.76 -12.12
C ASP A 35 -7.11 6.36 -12.14
N THR A 36 -6.51 5.42 -12.89
CA THR A 36 -6.92 4.01 -12.88
C THR A 36 -6.77 3.37 -11.50
N ALA A 37 -5.67 3.63 -10.79
CA ALA A 37 -5.48 3.16 -9.43
C ALA A 37 -6.49 3.80 -8.46
N LEU A 38 -6.79 5.10 -8.62
CA LEU A 38 -7.78 5.82 -7.82
C LEU A 38 -9.16 5.17 -7.94
N GLU A 39 -9.65 4.98 -9.17
CA GLU A 39 -10.99 4.41 -9.42
C GLU A 39 -11.07 2.95 -8.95
N SER A 40 -10.00 2.17 -9.11
CA SER A 40 -9.90 0.81 -8.56
C SER A 40 -10.00 0.79 -7.03
N LEU A 41 -9.34 1.74 -6.35
CA LEU A 41 -9.37 1.87 -4.90
C LEU A 41 -10.74 2.37 -4.40
N LYS A 42 -11.38 3.32 -5.09
CA LYS A 42 -12.76 3.76 -4.78
C LYS A 42 -13.75 2.62 -4.88
N ALA A 43 -13.69 1.84 -5.97
CA ALA A 43 -14.55 0.67 -6.13
C ALA A 43 -14.37 -0.34 -4.97
N SER A 44 -13.11 -0.59 -4.58
CA SER A 44 -12.79 -1.45 -3.43
C SER A 44 -13.32 -0.86 -2.11
N ALA A 45 -13.26 0.46 -1.94
CA ALA A 45 -13.77 1.16 -0.75
C ALA A 45 -15.27 0.94 -0.57
N VAL A 46 -16.04 1.13 -1.66
CA VAL A 46 -17.51 0.97 -1.66
C VAL A 46 -17.90 -0.49 -1.48
N GLU A 47 -17.17 -1.42 -2.09
CA GLU A 47 -17.42 -2.86 -1.89
C GLU A 47 -17.23 -3.27 -0.43
N LEU A 48 -16.18 -2.76 0.22
CA LEU A 48 -15.89 -3.09 1.62
C LEU A 48 -16.78 -2.35 2.61
N ILE A 49 -17.09 -1.08 2.32
CA ILE A 49 -17.82 -0.16 3.19
C ILE A 49 -18.73 0.71 2.30
N PRO A 50 -19.98 0.29 2.02
CA PRO A 50 -20.88 1.00 1.12
C PRO A 50 -21.13 2.48 1.48
N ALA A 51 -21.01 2.83 2.76
CA ALA A 51 -21.14 4.21 3.24
C ALA A 51 -20.06 5.16 2.72
N LEU A 52 -19.00 4.65 2.07
CA LEU A 52 -17.95 5.47 1.46
C LEU A 52 -18.24 5.89 0.00
N ALA A 53 -19.41 5.56 -0.54
CA ALA A 53 -19.77 5.89 -1.93
C ALA A 53 -19.65 7.39 -2.25
N ASP A 54 -20.05 8.24 -1.30
CA ASP A 54 -20.01 9.71 -1.45
C ASP A 54 -18.90 10.36 -0.59
N ALA A 55 -17.96 9.57 -0.08
CA ALA A 55 -16.89 10.09 0.77
C ALA A 55 -15.88 10.93 -0.04
N GLU A 56 -15.42 12.02 0.56
CA GLU A 56 -14.39 12.87 -0.02
C GLU A 56 -13.02 12.19 0.02
N VAL A 57 -12.31 12.19 -1.11
CA VAL A 57 -10.92 11.75 -1.18
C VAL A 57 -10.02 12.90 -0.76
N VAL A 58 -9.49 12.81 0.47
CA VAL A 58 -8.60 13.84 1.03
C VAL A 58 -7.12 13.66 0.65
N GLY A 59 -6.75 12.52 0.05
CA GLY A 59 -5.39 12.25 -0.37
C GLY A 59 -5.27 11.00 -1.24
N HIS A 60 -4.36 11.04 -2.20
CA HIS A 60 -4.04 9.94 -3.10
C HIS A 60 -2.54 9.94 -3.38
N TRP A 61 -1.86 8.82 -3.14
CA TRP A 61 -0.41 8.72 -3.28
C TRP A 61 0.01 7.30 -3.62
N ALA A 62 1.23 7.19 -4.17
CA ALA A 62 1.93 5.92 -4.35
C ALA A 62 3.19 5.86 -3.47
N GLY A 63 3.58 4.65 -3.09
CA GLY A 63 4.79 4.38 -2.31
C GLY A 63 5.50 3.14 -2.83
N LEU A 64 6.83 3.16 -2.79
CA LEU A 64 7.65 2.04 -3.24
C LEU A 64 7.87 1.06 -2.08
N ARG A 65 7.52 -0.21 -2.30
CA ARG A 65 7.83 -1.27 -1.34
C ARG A 65 9.28 -1.72 -1.58
N PRO A 66 10.19 -1.63 -0.59
CA PRO A 66 11.53 -2.19 -0.75
C PRO A 66 11.41 -3.72 -0.86
N GLY A 67 11.74 -4.25 -2.03
CA GLY A 67 11.77 -5.68 -2.31
C GLY A 67 13.21 -6.19 -2.38
N SER A 68 13.40 -7.44 -1.99
CA SER A 68 14.60 -8.24 -2.30
C SER A 68 14.25 -9.29 -3.37
N PRO A 69 15.24 -9.90 -4.04
CA PRO A 69 14.98 -10.84 -5.14
C PRO A 69 14.08 -12.02 -4.74
N GLU A 70 14.21 -12.51 -3.51
CA GLU A 70 13.41 -13.62 -2.94
C GLU A 70 12.29 -13.13 -2.01
N GLY A 71 12.09 -11.82 -1.87
CA GLY A 71 11.11 -11.23 -0.95
C GLY A 71 11.45 -11.37 0.54
N VAL A 72 12.64 -11.88 0.87
CA VAL A 72 13.17 -12.00 2.23
C VAL A 72 14.09 -10.81 2.53
N PRO A 73 13.87 -10.04 3.62
CA PRO A 73 14.75 -8.92 3.95
C PRO A 73 16.15 -9.42 4.31
N PHE A 74 17.18 -8.68 3.90
CA PHE A 74 18.53 -8.90 4.39
C PHE A 74 18.66 -8.26 5.76
N ILE A 75 18.90 -9.09 6.79
CA ILE A 75 19.05 -8.68 8.19
C ILE A 75 20.20 -9.50 8.78
N GLY A 76 21.42 -8.94 8.82
CA GLY A 76 22.60 -9.60 9.35
C GLY A 76 23.93 -9.09 8.80
N GLU A 77 25.03 -9.69 9.26
CA GLU A 77 26.38 -9.41 8.77
C GLU A 77 26.56 -9.96 7.35
N VAL A 78 27.14 -9.17 6.46
CA VAL A 78 27.33 -9.55 5.05
C VAL A 78 28.46 -10.58 4.94
N PRO A 79 28.22 -11.76 4.32
CA PRO A 79 29.24 -12.80 4.18
C PRO A 79 30.52 -12.29 3.52
N GLY A 80 31.67 -12.49 4.17
CA GLY A 80 32.97 -12.05 3.68
C GLY A 80 33.36 -10.61 4.06
N PHE A 81 32.49 -9.85 4.70
CA PHE A 81 32.74 -8.45 5.08
C PHE A 81 32.53 -8.23 6.58
N LYS A 82 33.61 -8.41 7.36
CA LYS A 82 33.57 -8.23 8.81
C LYS A 82 33.14 -6.81 9.18
N GLY A 83 32.10 -6.70 9.99
CA GLY A 83 31.56 -5.43 10.49
C GLY A 83 30.60 -4.70 9.55
N LEU A 84 30.27 -5.27 8.38
CA LEU A 84 29.24 -4.72 7.48
C LEU A 84 27.90 -5.41 7.71
N TRP A 85 26.84 -4.63 7.95
CA TRP A 85 25.51 -5.13 8.27
C TRP A 85 24.46 -4.53 7.32
N LEU A 86 23.51 -5.36 6.92
CA LEU A 86 22.28 -4.97 6.23
C LEU A 86 21.07 -5.36 7.07
#